data_AF-A0AB33JH05-F1
#
_entry.id   AF-A0AB33JH05-F1
#
_cell.length_a   1.000
_cell.length_b   1.000
_cell.length_c   1.000
_cell.angle_alpha   90.00
_cell.angle_beta   90.00
_cell.angle_gamma   90.00
#
_symmetry.space_group_name_H-M   'P 1'
#
loop_
_entity.id
_entity.type
_entity.pdbx_description
1 polymer ?
#
loop_
_entity_poly.entity_id
_entity_poly.type
_entity_poly.pdbx_seq_one_letter_code
_entity_poly.pdbx_strand_id
1 'polypeptide(L)'
;MKKYFLIGFVAALPLLIGSCNDGEGETVESSYFIPPIEEPAYSFSRNGSNNVDVLECEFVKEPIDRIYNSFLKKASIGNDVLLQDVMTIYTDYRDVVKPSQQVATSQIHAADAEKIRKDVLDMIYTSARIGGYKATENNIRTRPAEPGKTGYIGYNLGDVNIQFVDERGLAVAEAFKYMILGSIYIDKILNVHLDERFFESEEMRNKHENKEMPEGKNYTELEHHWDLAYGYYQFVQPLVRGEGLPALRGSEEKIRQAFVYGRIKLGIYDYKQVMEYLHIIRRELSRAIALRAVDYLIGANTLANIKEHVPNAFYFMAQGYGLIYAAQFLRKADGQPYISYAKANKLLNRLLQGKGFWDKDRLLKDVNSEGALENIAHEIAHIYGFDINEIRK
;
A
#
# COMPACT_ATOMS: atom_id res chain seq x y z
N MET A 1 17.96 58.32 -32.73
CA MET A 1 18.27 59.14 -31.54
C MET A 1 19.17 58.29 -30.65
N LYS A 2 20.51 58.40 -30.68
CA LYS A 2 21.36 59.39 -29.97
C LYS A 2 20.86 59.55 -28.51
N LYS A 3 21.58 59.19 -27.45
CA LYS A 3 23.02 59.38 -27.18
C LYS A 3 23.61 58.30 -26.24
N TYR A 4 24.90 58.07 -26.46
CA TYR A 4 25.89 57.35 -25.66
C TYR A 4 26.38 58.19 -24.46
N PHE A 5 27.04 57.57 -23.48
CA PHE A 5 28.44 57.86 -23.04
C PHE A 5 28.83 56.85 -21.92
N LEU A 6 29.81 55.94 -22.10
CA LEU A 6 31.29 56.09 -21.97
C LEU A 6 31.70 56.43 -20.51
N ILE A 7 32.74 55.91 -19.83
CA ILE A 7 34.05 55.22 -20.02
C ILE A 7 34.40 54.75 -18.57
N GLY A 8 35.11 53.68 -18.24
CA GLY A 8 36.41 53.26 -18.74
C GLY A 8 37.07 52.18 -17.89
N PHE A 9 38.03 51.54 -18.54
CA PHE A 9 38.90 50.48 -18.06
C PHE A 9 40.19 51.10 -17.50
N VAL A 10 40.61 50.76 -16.28
CA VAL A 10 42.02 50.84 -15.86
C VAL A 10 42.32 49.67 -14.94
N ALA A 11 43.19 48.77 -15.41
CA ALA A 11 43.86 47.76 -14.60
C ALA A 11 45.20 48.32 -14.12
N ALA A 12 45.48 48.21 -12.82
CA ALA A 12 46.81 48.32 -12.24
C ALA A 12 46.90 47.49 -10.94
N LEU A 13 47.72 46.44 -10.96
CA LEU A 13 48.22 45.66 -9.83
C LEU A 13 49.49 46.35 -9.25
N PRO A 14 50.11 45.87 -8.15
CA PRO A 14 49.61 45.47 -6.83
C PRO A 14 50.32 46.27 -5.69
N LEU A 15 49.84 46.21 -4.46
CA LEU A 15 50.67 46.53 -3.27
C LEU A 15 50.26 45.63 -2.09
N LEU A 16 51.15 44.69 -1.79
CA LEU A 16 51.17 43.90 -0.57
C LEU A 16 51.56 44.80 0.59
N ILE A 17 50.70 44.89 1.61
CA ILE A 17 51.12 45.21 2.96
C ILE A 17 50.38 44.24 3.87
N GLY A 18 51.15 43.36 4.51
CA GLY A 18 50.63 42.44 5.50
C GLY A 18 50.18 43.18 6.75
N SER A 19 49.06 42.73 7.31
CA SER A 19 48.79 42.86 8.73
C SER A 19 48.51 41.45 9.23
N CYS A 20 49.45 40.92 10.02
CA CYS A 20 49.15 39.83 10.92
C CYS A 20 48.06 40.31 11.87
N ASN A 21 46.98 39.55 11.99
CA ASN A 21 46.20 39.57 13.20
C ASN A 21 45.89 38.11 13.53
N ASP A 22 46.28 37.72 14.74
CA ASP A 22 46.18 36.37 15.27
C ASP A 22 44.70 35.99 15.41
N GLY A 23 44.26 35.09 14.54
CA GLY A 23 43.06 34.29 14.70
C GLY A 23 43.46 32.87 15.08
N GLU A 24 43.70 32.66 16.36
CA GLU A 24 43.73 31.31 16.93
C GLU A 24 42.38 30.62 16.68
N GLY A 25 42.40 29.41 16.15
CA GLY A 25 41.26 28.49 16.27
C GLY A 25 40.31 28.35 15.08
N GLU A 26 40.69 28.67 13.85
CA GLU A 26 39.92 28.19 12.69
C GLU A 26 40.39 26.79 12.29
N THR A 27 39.89 25.77 13.00
CA THR A 27 39.75 24.45 12.38
C THR A 27 38.73 24.61 11.26
N VAL A 28 39.19 24.59 10.02
CA VAL A 28 38.31 24.32 8.89
C VAL A 28 37.83 22.89 9.11
N GLU A 29 36.68 22.71 9.78
CA GLU A 29 35.91 21.49 9.64
C GLU A 29 35.52 21.43 8.17
N SER A 30 36.35 20.77 7.37
CA SER A 30 35.88 20.26 6.09
C SER A 30 34.65 19.45 6.43
N SER A 31 33.47 19.95 6.07
CA SER A 31 32.24 19.16 6.09
C SER A 31 32.49 18.04 5.07
N TYR A 32 33.10 16.94 5.53
CA TYR A 32 33.13 15.70 4.80
C TYR A 32 31.67 15.28 4.70
N PHE A 33 31.00 15.77 3.67
CA PHE A 33 29.81 15.12 3.16
C PHE A 33 30.30 13.77 2.69
N ILE A 34 30.05 12.74 3.51
CA ILE A 34 30.05 11.37 3.01
C ILE A 34 29.12 11.43 1.79
N PRO A 35 29.61 11.14 0.58
CA PRO A 35 28.72 11.10 -0.58
C PRO A 35 27.57 10.17 -0.20
N PRO A 36 26.31 10.56 -0.44
CA PRO A 36 25.19 9.68 -0.17
C PRO A 36 25.53 8.35 -0.83
N ILE A 37 25.57 7.28 -0.04
CA ILE A 37 25.80 5.94 -0.57
C ILE A 37 24.71 5.77 -1.62
N GLU A 38 25.09 5.70 -2.90
CA GLU A 38 24.11 5.47 -3.95
C GLU A 38 23.45 4.14 -3.64
N GLU A 39 22.16 4.23 -3.31
CA GLU A 39 21.32 3.09 -3.05
C GLU A 39 21.35 2.18 -4.29
N PRO A 40 21.71 0.89 -4.15
CA PRO A 40 21.86 0.04 -5.32
C PRO A 40 20.50 -0.09 -6.01
N ALA A 41 20.43 0.32 -7.28
CA ALA A 41 19.20 0.25 -8.06
C ALA A 41 18.76 -1.21 -8.26
N TYR A 42 17.44 -1.46 -8.29
CA TYR A 42 16.91 -2.77 -8.67
C TYR A 42 17.03 -2.92 -10.20
N SER A 43 18.21 -3.29 -10.67
CA SER A 43 18.53 -3.45 -12.08
C SER A 43 19.43 -4.66 -12.26
N PHE A 44 18.97 -5.62 -13.06
CA PHE A 44 19.67 -6.87 -13.30
C PHE A 44 19.72 -7.17 -14.79
N SER A 45 20.82 -7.79 -15.21
CA SER A 45 21.02 -8.16 -16.60
C SER A 45 21.70 -9.51 -16.72
N ARG A 46 21.41 -10.20 -17.83
CA ARG A 46 22.06 -11.43 -18.26
C ARG A 46 22.49 -11.24 -19.70
N ASN A 47 23.77 -11.54 -19.99
CA ASN A 47 24.36 -11.39 -21.32
C ASN A 47 24.17 -9.98 -21.93
N GLY A 48 24.25 -8.93 -21.09
CA GLY A 48 24.10 -7.54 -21.52
C GLY A 48 22.65 -7.09 -21.80
N SER A 49 21.65 -7.93 -21.52
CA SER A 49 20.23 -7.59 -21.66
C SER A 49 19.50 -7.67 -20.32
N ASN A 50 18.50 -6.80 -20.12
CA ASN A 50 17.65 -6.81 -18.93
C ASN A 50 17.03 -8.21 -18.73
N ASN A 51 17.01 -8.69 -17.49
CA ASN A 51 16.34 -9.94 -17.13
C ASN A 51 15.23 -9.77 -16.08
N VAL A 52 14.89 -8.52 -15.73
CA VAL A 52 13.74 -8.21 -14.85
C VAL A 52 12.50 -8.02 -15.73
N ASP A 53 11.48 -8.85 -15.54
CA ASP A 53 10.17 -8.74 -16.19
C ASP A 53 9.07 -8.65 -15.13
N VAL A 54 8.45 -7.47 -15.03
CA VAL A 54 7.37 -7.15 -14.09
C VAL A 54 6.12 -6.63 -14.82
N LEU A 55 6.04 -6.82 -16.14
CA LEU A 55 4.96 -6.25 -16.95
C LEU A 55 3.59 -6.80 -16.55
N GLU A 56 3.52 -8.05 -16.11
CA GLU A 56 2.28 -8.64 -15.61
C GLU A 56 1.68 -7.89 -14.40
N CYS A 57 2.52 -7.27 -13.56
CA CYS A 57 2.06 -6.51 -12.41
C CYS A 57 1.18 -5.33 -12.88
N GLU A 58 1.62 -4.64 -13.94
CA GLU A 58 0.89 -3.51 -14.54
C GLU A 58 -0.40 -3.97 -15.24
N PHE A 59 -0.36 -5.11 -15.92
CA PHE A 59 -1.58 -5.67 -16.53
C PHE A 59 -2.65 -5.97 -15.48
N VAL A 60 -2.27 -6.43 -14.28
CA VAL A 60 -3.22 -6.63 -13.17
C VAL A 60 -3.68 -5.30 -12.56
N LYS A 61 -2.79 -4.31 -12.45
CA LYS A 61 -3.08 -3.03 -11.80
C LYS A 61 -3.98 -2.10 -12.62
N GLU A 62 -3.74 -1.97 -13.92
CA GLU A 62 -4.48 -1.06 -14.81
C GLU A 62 -6.01 -1.21 -14.69
N PRO A 63 -6.61 -2.42 -14.80
CA PRO A 63 -8.06 -2.58 -14.68
C PRO A 63 -8.59 -2.26 -13.28
N ILE A 64 -7.85 -2.60 -12.22
CA ILE A 64 -8.22 -2.26 -10.84
C ILE A 64 -8.25 -0.75 -10.65
N ASP A 65 -7.22 -0.04 -11.10
CA ASP A 65 -7.15 1.42 -11.04
C ASP A 65 -8.27 2.06 -11.86
N ARG A 66 -8.65 1.45 -12.99
CA ARG A 66 -9.79 1.89 -13.80
C ARG A 66 -11.11 1.75 -13.05
N ILE A 67 -11.37 0.59 -12.43
CA ILE A 67 -12.56 0.34 -11.59
C ILE A 67 -12.63 1.37 -10.47
N TYR A 68 -11.52 1.55 -9.76
CA TYR A 68 -11.45 2.48 -8.64
C TYR A 68 -11.68 3.95 -9.07
N ASN A 69 -10.89 4.46 -10.01
CA ASN A 69 -10.88 5.89 -10.35
C ASN A 69 -12.09 6.34 -11.17
N SER A 70 -12.56 5.48 -12.08
CA SER A 70 -13.67 5.84 -12.99
C SER A 70 -15.04 5.56 -12.38
N PHE A 71 -15.13 4.56 -11.49
CA PHE A 71 -16.41 4.07 -11.00
C PHE A 71 -16.60 4.26 -9.50
N LEU A 72 -15.80 3.59 -8.68
CA LEU A 72 -16.03 3.53 -7.23
C LEU A 72 -15.81 4.88 -6.55
N LYS A 73 -14.71 5.58 -6.85
CA LYS A 73 -14.41 6.90 -6.26
C LYS A 73 -15.51 7.94 -6.53
N LYS A 74 -16.25 7.80 -7.63
CA LYS A 74 -17.31 8.72 -8.06
C LYS A 74 -18.72 8.20 -7.79
N ALA A 75 -18.84 6.98 -7.26
CA ALA A 75 -20.06 6.18 -7.20
C ALA A 75 -20.88 6.27 -8.50
N SER A 76 -20.24 6.13 -9.66
CA SER A 76 -20.88 6.42 -10.95
C SER A 76 -21.74 5.27 -11.50
N ILE A 77 -21.68 4.08 -10.90
CA ILE A 77 -22.41 2.89 -11.37
C ILE A 77 -23.90 3.02 -11.06
N GLY A 78 -24.67 3.66 -11.95
CA GLY A 78 -26.08 3.98 -11.73
C GLY A 78 -27.09 3.15 -12.54
N ASN A 79 -26.63 2.32 -13.48
CA ASN A 79 -27.50 1.55 -14.37
C ASN A 79 -26.82 0.24 -14.83
N ASP A 80 -27.57 -0.61 -15.53
CA ASP A 80 -27.08 -1.93 -15.98
C ASP A 80 -25.89 -1.82 -16.95
N VAL A 81 -25.86 -0.80 -17.82
CA VAL A 81 -24.74 -0.59 -18.75
C VAL A 81 -23.43 -0.34 -18.01
N LEU A 82 -23.44 0.59 -17.06
CA LEU A 82 -22.24 0.93 -16.28
C LEU A 82 -21.82 -0.22 -15.35
N LEU A 83 -22.78 -0.97 -14.81
CA LEU A 83 -22.45 -2.17 -14.04
C LEU A 83 -21.81 -3.22 -14.94
N GLN A 84 -22.37 -3.47 -16.13
CA GLN A 84 -21.82 -4.41 -17.09
C GLN A 84 -20.40 -4.00 -17.53
N ASP A 85 -20.14 -2.71 -17.77
CA ASP A 85 -18.80 -2.21 -18.08
C ASP A 85 -17.79 -2.54 -16.97
N VAL A 86 -18.16 -2.30 -15.70
CA VAL A 86 -17.31 -2.65 -14.55
C VAL A 86 -17.10 -4.15 -14.44
N MET A 87 -18.15 -4.94 -14.64
CA MET A 87 -18.04 -6.40 -14.60
C MET A 87 -17.14 -6.93 -15.71
N THR A 88 -17.24 -6.42 -16.94
CA THR A 88 -16.33 -6.77 -18.03
C THR A 88 -14.88 -6.46 -17.66
N ILE A 89 -14.60 -5.27 -17.09
CA ILE A 89 -13.24 -4.94 -16.63
C ILE A 89 -12.78 -5.91 -15.53
N TYR A 90 -13.67 -6.32 -14.64
CA TYR A 90 -13.33 -7.18 -13.51
C TYR A 90 -13.18 -8.67 -13.89
N THR A 91 -13.90 -9.16 -14.89
CA THR A 91 -13.92 -10.58 -15.26
C THR A 91 -13.15 -10.91 -16.51
N ASP A 92 -12.97 -9.96 -17.43
CA ASP A 92 -12.36 -10.20 -18.74
C ASP A 92 -11.79 -8.92 -19.35
N TYR A 93 -10.72 -8.39 -18.75
CA TYR A 93 -10.12 -7.14 -19.21
C TYR A 93 -9.35 -7.35 -20.51
N ARG A 94 -9.98 -6.99 -21.63
CA ARG A 94 -9.39 -6.97 -22.99
C ARG A 94 -8.77 -8.32 -23.40
N ASP A 95 -9.29 -9.44 -22.90
CA ASP A 95 -8.72 -10.79 -23.09
C ASP A 95 -7.27 -10.95 -22.59
N VAL A 96 -6.74 -9.98 -21.83
CA VAL A 96 -5.37 -9.97 -21.30
C VAL A 96 -5.33 -10.51 -19.87
N VAL A 97 -6.25 -10.06 -19.03
CA VAL A 97 -6.27 -10.43 -17.61
C VAL A 97 -7.69 -10.49 -17.07
N LYS A 98 -7.89 -11.34 -16.07
CA LYS A 98 -9.14 -11.48 -15.33
C LYS A 98 -8.90 -11.07 -13.88
N PRO A 99 -9.09 -9.78 -13.50
CA PRO A 99 -8.79 -9.31 -12.14
C PRO A 99 -9.47 -10.11 -11.04
N SER A 100 -10.71 -10.55 -11.26
CA SER A 100 -11.46 -11.46 -10.38
C SER A 100 -10.73 -12.77 -10.08
N GLN A 101 -9.90 -13.27 -11.00
CA GLN A 101 -9.11 -14.49 -10.83
C GLN A 101 -7.73 -14.22 -10.20
N GLN A 102 -7.37 -12.96 -9.99
CA GLN A 102 -6.13 -12.55 -9.32
C GLN A 102 -6.31 -12.34 -7.80
N VAL A 103 -7.54 -12.43 -7.31
CA VAL A 103 -7.92 -12.27 -5.90
C VAL A 103 -7.71 -13.58 -5.14
N ALA A 104 -6.89 -13.54 -4.08
CA ALA A 104 -6.57 -14.64 -3.17
C ALA A 104 -6.13 -15.92 -3.91
N THR A 105 -5.07 -15.79 -4.70
CA THR A 105 -4.53 -16.89 -5.51
C THR A 105 -3.63 -17.84 -4.74
N SER A 106 -3.15 -17.43 -3.56
CA SER A 106 -2.26 -18.28 -2.77
C SER A 106 -2.94 -19.51 -2.19
N GLN A 107 -2.16 -20.58 -2.03
CA GLN A 107 -2.65 -21.83 -1.48
C GLN A 107 -3.12 -21.69 -0.02
N ILE A 108 -2.51 -20.80 0.76
CA ILE A 108 -2.88 -20.52 2.15
C ILE A 108 -4.33 -20.01 2.25
N HIS A 109 -4.78 -19.25 1.26
CA HIS A 109 -6.12 -18.65 1.24
C HIS A 109 -7.13 -19.43 0.40
N ALA A 110 -6.75 -20.58 -0.18
CA ALA A 110 -7.61 -21.36 -1.07
C ALA A 110 -8.96 -21.73 -0.44
N ALA A 111 -9.00 -22.02 0.87
CA ALA A 111 -10.22 -22.38 1.59
C ALA A 111 -11.22 -21.22 1.73
N ASP A 112 -10.75 -19.97 1.72
CA ASP A 112 -11.57 -18.77 1.85
C ASP A 112 -11.61 -17.93 0.57
N ALA A 113 -10.90 -18.33 -0.50
CA ALA A 113 -10.75 -17.57 -1.74
C ALA A 113 -12.08 -17.14 -2.36
N GLU A 114 -13.09 -18.01 -2.33
CA GLU A 114 -14.41 -17.67 -2.86
C GLU A 114 -15.14 -16.61 -2.03
N LYS A 115 -15.01 -16.67 -0.70
CA LYS A 115 -15.56 -15.64 0.19
C LYS A 115 -14.85 -14.31 -0.02
N ILE A 116 -13.52 -14.34 -0.16
CA ILE A 116 -12.72 -13.14 -0.41
C ILE A 116 -13.08 -12.50 -1.75
N ARG A 117 -13.27 -13.29 -2.81
CA ARG A 117 -13.75 -12.81 -4.11
C ARG A 117 -15.14 -12.18 -4.01
N LYS A 118 -16.03 -12.80 -3.25
CA LYS A 118 -17.36 -12.27 -2.98
C LYS A 118 -17.30 -10.94 -2.23
N ASP A 119 -16.47 -10.81 -1.19
CA ASP A 119 -16.34 -9.57 -0.41
C ASP A 119 -15.87 -8.40 -1.27
N VAL A 120 -14.91 -8.64 -2.17
CA VAL A 120 -14.45 -7.63 -3.15
C VAL A 120 -15.59 -7.25 -4.11
N LEU A 121 -16.33 -8.23 -4.61
CA LEU A 121 -17.46 -8.02 -5.50
C LEU A 121 -18.61 -7.26 -4.81
N ASP A 122 -18.86 -7.55 -3.53
CA ASP A 122 -19.87 -6.86 -2.72
C ASP A 122 -19.54 -5.36 -2.56
N MET A 123 -18.26 -4.97 -2.53
CA MET A 123 -17.88 -3.55 -2.56
C MET A 123 -18.27 -2.87 -3.88
N ILE A 124 -18.11 -3.56 -5.02
CA ILE A 124 -18.54 -3.04 -6.33
C ILE A 124 -20.05 -2.84 -6.34
N TYR A 125 -20.82 -3.84 -5.89
CA TYR A 125 -22.28 -3.76 -5.81
C TYR A 125 -22.76 -2.72 -4.79
N THR A 126 -22.06 -2.56 -3.67
CA THR A 126 -22.37 -1.51 -2.70
C THR A 126 -22.15 -0.14 -3.33
N SER A 127 -21.04 0.06 -4.05
CA SER A 127 -20.82 1.30 -4.80
C SER A 127 -21.89 1.53 -5.87
N ALA A 128 -22.39 0.48 -6.54
CA ALA A 128 -23.47 0.60 -7.50
C ALA A 128 -24.79 1.02 -6.86
N ARG A 129 -25.12 0.45 -5.71
CA ARG A 129 -26.29 0.84 -4.94
C ARG A 129 -26.23 2.30 -4.49
N ILE A 130 -25.06 2.78 -4.05
CA ILE A 130 -24.83 4.21 -3.74
C ILE A 130 -24.95 5.08 -5.01
N GLY A 131 -24.51 4.56 -6.16
CA GLY A 131 -24.64 5.21 -7.46
C GLY A 131 -26.07 5.28 -8.01
N GLY A 132 -27.03 4.61 -7.36
CA GLY A 132 -28.44 4.58 -7.77
C GLY A 132 -28.83 3.36 -8.60
N TYR A 133 -27.95 2.37 -8.76
CA TYR A 133 -28.29 1.13 -9.47
C TYR A 133 -29.49 0.44 -8.83
N LYS A 134 -30.56 0.25 -9.61
CA LYS A 134 -31.84 -0.35 -9.18
C LYS A 134 -32.51 0.37 -7.99
N ALA A 135 -32.15 1.62 -7.74
CA ALA A 135 -32.78 2.41 -6.69
C ALA A 135 -34.21 2.80 -7.09
N THR A 136 -35.12 2.72 -6.12
CA THR A 136 -36.47 3.30 -6.23
C THR A 136 -36.50 4.76 -5.79
N GLU A 137 -35.54 5.15 -4.94
CA GLU A 137 -35.35 6.51 -4.47
C GLU A 137 -34.46 7.29 -5.45
N ASN A 138 -34.92 8.47 -5.85
CA ASN A 138 -34.12 9.37 -6.69
C ASN A 138 -32.99 10.01 -5.86
N ASN A 139 -31.93 10.47 -6.54
CA ASN A 139 -30.89 11.32 -5.96
C ASN A 139 -30.03 10.68 -4.84
N ILE A 140 -29.95 9.34 -4.75
CA ILE A 140 -29.08 8.66 -3.75
C ILE A 140 -27.63 9.14 -3.82
N ARG A 141 -27.08 9.27 -5.03
CA ARG A 141 -25.70 9.74 -5.24
C ARG A 141 -25.53 11.22 -4.90
N THR A 142 -26.60 12.01 -4.95
CA THR A 142 -26.55 13.48 -4.85
C THR A 142 -27.08 14.02 -3.52
N ARG A 143 -27.43 13.14 -2.57
CA ARG A 143 -27.79 13.52 -1.20
C ARG A 143 -26.62 13.32 -0.23
N PRO A 144 -26.52 14.15 0.83
CA PRO A 144 -25.63 13.86 1.95
C PRO A 144 -25.96 12.50 2.58
N ALA A 145 -24.94 11.78 3.04
CA ALA A 145 -25.15 10.55 3.80
C ALA A 145 -25.64 10.85 5.22
N GLU A 146 -26.42 9.92 5.78
CA GLU A 146 -26.94 9.97 7.15
C GLU A 146 -26.81 8.58 7.80
N PRO A 147 -26.84 8.45 9.13
CA PRO A 147 -26.90 7.14 9.77
C PRO A 147 -28.07 6.29 9.21
N GLY A 148 -27.76 5.12 8.65
CA GLY A 148 -28.77 4.26 8.03
C GLY A 148 -29.12 4.61 6.58
N LYS A 149 -28.51 5.64 5.99
CA LYS A 149 -28.73 6.04 4.59
C LYS A 149 -27.41 6.30 3.87
N THR A 150 -27.26 5.69 2.71
CA THR A 150 -26.14 5.97 1.82
C THR A 150 -26.17 7.38 1.26
N GLY A 151 -25.01 7.91 0.88
CA GLY A 151 -24.89 9.20 0.23
C GLY A 151 -23.44 9.66 0.14
N TYR A 152 -23.26 10.95 -0.14
CA TYR A 152 -21.94 11.56 -0.14
C TYR A 152 -21.58 12.21 1.20
N ILE A 153 -20.28 12.27 1.50
CA ILE A 153 -19.68 13.11 2.53
C ILE A 153 -18.75 14.10 1.81
N GLY A 154 -18.96 15.40 2.05
CA GLY A 154 -18.26 16.50 1.40
C GLY A 154 -19.02 17.82 1.58
N TYR A 155 -18.42 18.96 1.23
CA TYR A 155 -19.11 20.25 1.31
C TYR A 155 -20.03 20.45 0.11
N ASN A 156 -19.57 20.11 -1.09
CA ASN A 156 -20.34 20.18 -2.32
C ASN A 156 -20.14 18.95 -3.21
N LEU A 157 -21.15 18.67 -4.04
CA LEU A 157 -21.04 17.66 -5.08
C LEU A 157 -20.01 18.13 -6.13
N GLY A 158 -18.85 17.46 -6.19
CA GLY A 158 -17.75 17.81 -7.10
C GLY A 158 -16.46 18.22 -6.39
N ASP A 159 -16.45 18.29 -5.06
CA ASP A 159 -15.22 18.49 -4.30
C ASP A 159 -14.22 17.36 -4.57
N VAL A 160 -12.93 17.71 -4.61
CA VAL A 160 -11.84 16.74 -4.83
C VAL A 160 -11.82 15.64 -3.77
N ASN A 161 -12.30 15.96 -2.56
CA ASN A 161 -12.29 15.08 -1.38
C ASN A 161 -13.66 14.46 -1.07
N ILE A 162 -14.61 14.52 -2.02
CA ILE A 162 -15.92 13.88 -1.84
C ILE A 162 -15.77 12.36 -1.66
N GLN A 163 -16.52 11.81 -0.73
CA GLN A 163 -16.59 10.38 -0.46
C GLN A 163 -18.01 9.87 -0.59
N PHE A 164 -18.15 8.61 -0.97
CA PHE A 164 -19.43 7.93 -1.04
C PHE A 164 -19.42 6.79 -0.03
N VAL A 165 -20.38 6.82 0.88
CA VAL A 165 -20.40 5.93 2.04
C VAL A 165 -21.64 5.07 2.09
N ASP A 166 -21.50 3.87 2.66
CA ASP A 166 -22.63 3.01 2.98
C ASP A 166 -23.43 3.55 4.19
N GLU A 167 -24.50 2.87 4.57
CA GLU A 167 -25.37 3.21 5.70
C GLU A 167 -24.64 3.26 7.05
N ARG A 168 -23.50 2.58 7.14
CA ARG A 168 -22.65 2.51 8.33
C ARG A 168 -21.51 3.52 8.27
N GLY A 169 -21.44 4.36 7.23
CA GLY A 169 -20.41 5.37 7.05
C GLY A 169 -19.12 4.84 6.42
N LEU A 170 -19.07 3.59 5.95
CA LEU A 170 -17.89 3.04 5.30
C LEU A 170 -17.68 3.67 3.92
N ALA A 171 -16.59 4.40 3.71
CA ALA A 171 -16.19 4.90 2.40
C ALA A 171 -15.76 3.73 1.49
N VAL A 172 -16.69 3.30 0.63
CA VAL A 172 -16.62 2.03 -0.12
C VAL A 172 -15.41 1.98 -1.04
N ALA A 173 -15.08 3.09 -1.70
CA ALA A 173 -13.92 3.15 -2.59
C ALA A 173 -12.61 2.92 -1.83
N GLU A 174 -12.44 3.56 -0.67
CA GLU A 174 -11.23 3.43 0.16
C GLU A 174 -11.11 2.02 0.74
N ALA A 175 -12.22 1.44 1.23
CA ALA A 175 -12.24 0.05 1.67
C ALA A 175 -11.83 -0.90 0.54
N PHE A 176 -12.44 -0.78 -0.64
CA PHE A 176 -12.12 -1.58 -1.82
C PHE A 176 -10.64 -1.50 -2.20
N LYS A 177 -10.07 -0.29 -2.25
CA LYS A 177 -8.67 -0.05 -2.60
C LYS A 177 -7.72 -0.90 -1.75
N TYR A 178 -7.92 -0.91 -0.44
CA TYR A 178 -7.05 -1.64 0.48
C TYR A 178 -7.40 -3.13 0.59
N MET A 179 -8.66 -3.51 0.37
CA MET A 179 -9.04 -4.92 0.20
C MET A 179 -8.31 -5.54 -1.00
N ILE A 180 -8.30 -4.87 -2.16
CA ILE A 180 -7.55 -5.31 -3.35
C ILE A 180 -6.04 -5.32 -3.09
N LEU A 181 -5.51 -4.27 -2.44
CA LEU A 181 -4.11 -4.22 -2.08
C LEU A 181 -3.69 -5.45 -1.26
N GLY A 182 -4.53 -5.88 -0.32
CA GLY A 182 -4.34 -7.11 0.42
C GLY A 182 -4.48 -8.36 -0.44
N SER A 183 -5.65 -8.53 -1.05
CA SER A 183 -6.05 -9.79 -1.68
C SER A 183 -5.38 -10.08 -3.01
N ILE A 184 -4.78 -9.08 -3.65
CA ILE A 184 -4.00 -9.25 -4.87
C ILE A 184 -2.53 -8.98 -4.57
N TYR A 185 -2.16 -7.76 -4.20
CA TYR A 185 -0.75 -7.37 -4.19
C TYR A 185 0.02 -8.00 -3.03
N ILE A 186 -0.45 -7.85 -1.79
CA ILE A 186 0.20 -8.46 -0.63
C ILE A 186 0.16 -9.99 -0.73
N ASP A 187 -0.96 -10.57 -1.17
CA ASP A 187 -1.06 -12.02 -1.38
C ASP A 187 -0.01 -12.51 -2.38
N LYS A 188 0.14 -11.82 -3.51
CA LYS A 188 1.14 -12.15 -4.53
C LYS A 188 2.56 -11.98 -4.00
N ILE A 189 2.86 -10.91 -3.27
CA ILE A 189 4.20 -10.70 -2.71
C ILE A 189 4.54 -11.81 -1.70
N LEU A 190 3.73 -11.99 -0.65
CA LEU A 190 4.11 -12.77 0.54
C LEU A 190 3.70 -14.25 0.49
N ASN A 191 2.61 -14.58 -0.21
CA ASN A 191 2.02 -15.92 -0.20
C ASN A 191 2.13 -16.65 -1.55
N VAL A 192 2.50 -15.95 -2.63
CA VAL A 192 2.72 -16.56 -3.96
C VAL A 192 4.19 -16.48 -4.37
N HIS A 193 4.77 -15.29 -4.46
CA HIS A 193 6.09 -15.13 -5.06
C HIS A 193 7.24 -15.29 -4.07
N LEU A 194 7.08 -14.76 -2.85
CA LEU A 194 8.01 -15.01 -1.74
C LEU A 194 7.56 -16.17 -0.87
N ASP A 195 7.12 -17.27 -1.49
CA ASP A 195 6.88 -18.52 -0.79
C ASP A 195 8.20 -19.30 -0.67
N GLU A 196 8.53 -19.73 0.55
CA GLU A 196 9.80 -20.40 0.86
C GLU A 196 9.97 -21.72 0.11
N ARG A 197 8.84 -22.38 -0.22
CA ARG A 197 8.84 -23.66 -0.93
C ARG A 197 9.52 -23.59 -2.29
N PHE A 198 9.50 -22.43 -2.96
CA PHE A 198 10.21 -22.27 -4.23
C PHE A 198 11.72 -22.25 -4.03
N PHE A 199 12.19 -21.51 -3.03
CA PHE A 199 13.63 -21.34 -2.77
C PHE A 199 14.26 -22.54 -2.05
N GLU A 200 13.45 -23.36 -1.37
CA GLU A 200 13.89 -24.61 -0.73
C GLU A 200 13.80 -25.83 -1.66
N SER A 201 13.00 -25.77 -2.73
CA SER A 201 12.85 -26.88 -3.68
C SER A 201 14.17 -27.22 -4.37
N GLU A 202 14.64 -28.45 -4.21
CA GLU A 202 15.84 -28.94 -4.89
C GLU A 202 15.68 -28.93 -6.41
N GLU A 203 14.50 -29.28 -6.91
CA GLU A 203 14.19 -29.23 -8.34
C GLU A 203 14.32 -27.81 -8.90
N MET A 204 13.72 -26.82 -8.23
CA MET A 204 13.75 -25.43 -8.67
C MET A 204 15.17 -24.85 -8.61
N ARG A 205 15.94 -25.20 -7.56
CA ARG A 205 17.34 -24.80 -7.42
C ARG A 205 18.21 -25.40 -8.52
N ASN A 206 18.03 -26.69 -8.82
CA ASN A 206 18.77 -27.36 -9.91
C ASN A 206 18.48 -26.71 -11.27
N LYS A 207 17.20 -26.45 -11.59
CA LYS A 207 16.82 -25.74 -12.83
C LYS A 207 17.48 -24.35 -12.91
N HIS A 208 17.50 -23.62 -11.80
CA HIS A 208 18.10 -22.29 -11.73
C HIS A 208 19.62 -22.32 -11.88
N GLU A 209 20.32 -23.25 -11.24
CA GLU A 209 21.78 -23.43 -11.36
C GLU A 209 22.18 -23.87 -12.77
N ASN A 210 21.37 -24.72 -13.40
CA ASN A 210 21.53 -25.13 -14.80
C ASN A 210 21.14 -24.03 -15.80
N LYS A 211 20.64 -22.87 -15.33
CA LYS A 211 20.17 -21.75 -16.14
C LYS A 211 19.07 -22.14 -17.11
N GLU A 212 18.21 -23.06 -16.70
CA GLU A 212 16.99 -23.40 -17.42
C GLU A 212 16.04 -22.19 -17.39
N MET A 213 15.62 -21.75 -18.57
CA MET A 213 14.78 -20.56 -18.75
C MET A 213 13.51 -20.96 -19.50
N PRO A 214 12.36 -20.34 -19.17
CA PRO A 214 11.17 -20.44 -20.00
C PRO A 214 11.45 -19.99 -21.44
N GLU A 215 10.73 -20.57 -22.40
CA GLU A 215 10.91 -20.25 -23.82
C GLU A 215 10.70 -18.75 -24.08
N GLY A 216 11.65 -18.14 -24.80
CA GLY A 216 11.62 -16.72 -25.14
C GLY A 216 11.89 -15.76 -23.97
N LYS A 217 12.26 -16.26 -22.79
CA LYS A 217 12.56 -15.44 -21.60
C LYS A 217 14.07 -15.39 -21.30
N ASN A 218 14.50 -14.33 -20.62
CA ASN A 218 15.90 -14.09 -20.24
C ASN A 218 16.14 -14.26 -18.72
N TYR A 219 15.17 -14.83 -18.02
CA TYR A 219 15.19 -15.09 -16.58
C TYR A 219 14.90 -16.55 -16.30
N THR A 220 15.38 -17.06 -15.16
CA THR A 220 14.90 -18.33 -14.62
C THR A 220 13.63 -18.12 -13.82
N GLU A 221 12.90 -19.20 -13.53
CA GLU A 221 11.64 -19.15 -12.80
C GLU A 221 11.81 -18.56 -11.38
N LEU A 222 12.85 -18.94 -10.63
CA LEU A 222 13.12 -18.39 -9.29
C LEU A 222 13.41 -16.90 -9.31
N GLU A 223 14.20 -16.44 -10.29
CA GLU A 223 14.47 -15.02 -10.49
C GLU A 223 13.19 -14.26 -10.78
N HIS A 224 12.33 -14.81 -11.64
CA HIS A 224 11.05 -14.19 -11.97
C HIS A 224 10.12 -14.08 -10.78
N HIS A 225 10.01 -15.13 -9.94
CA HIS A 225 9.25 -15.03 -8.69
C HIS A 225 9.74 -13.86 -7.83
N TRP A 226 11.05 -13.75 -7.62
CA TRP A 226 11.63 -12.65 -6.85
C TRP A 226 11.35 -11.27 -7.48
N ASP A 227 11.49 -11.16 -8.79
CA ASP A 227 11.27 -9.94 -9.56
C ASP A 227 9.78 -9.51 -9.53
N LEU A 228 8.84 -10.44 -9.67
CA LEU A 228 7.41 -10.18 -9.57
C LEU A 228 6.99 -9.72 -8.17
N ALA A 229 7.56 -10.32 -7.12
CA ALA A 229 7.34 -9.84 -5.75
C ALA A 229 7.77 -8.37 -5.60
N TYR A 230 8.93 -8.00 -6.17
CA TYR A 230 9.37 -6.61 -6.18
C TYR A 230 8.45 -5.70 -7.01
N GLY A 231 7.97 -6.17 -8.16
CA GLY A 231 7.00 -5.46 -9.01
C GLY A 231 5.70 -5.12 -8.29
N TYR A 232 5.05 -6.11 -7.66
CA TYR A 232 3.84 -5.87 -6.86
C TYR A 232 4.12 -5.01 -5.62
N TYR A 233 5.31 -5.11 -5.01
CA TYR A 233 5.70 -4.26 -3.88
C TYR A 233 5.66 -2.77 -4.24
N GLN A 234 5.97 -2.37 -5.48
CA GLN A 234 5.88 -0.96 -5.90
C GLN A 234 4.47 -0.37 -5.65
N PHE A 235 3.42 -1.18 -5.75
CA PHE A 235 2.04 -0.74 -5.51
C PHE A 235 1.69 -0.63 -4.02
N VAL A 236 2.46 -1.32 -3.17
CA VAL A 236 2.32 -1.32 -1.70
C VAL A 236 3.27 -0.31 -1.05
N GLN A 237 4.36 0.06 -1.73
CA GLN A 237 5.42 0.96 -1.27
C GLN A 237 4.93 2.23 -0.55
N PRO A 238 3.88 2.94 -1.00
CA PRO A 238 3.42 4.14 -0.29
C PRO A 238 3.04 3.90 1.18
N LEU A 239 2.62 2.69 1.54
CA LEU A 239 2.24 2.34 2.92
C LEU A 239 3.44 2.16 3.85
N VAL A 240 4.63 1.88 3.32
CA VAL A 240 5.81 1.61 4.14
C VAL A 240 6.70 2.84 4.36
N ARG A 241 6.32 3.99 3.78
CA ARG A 241 7.03 5.25 3.94
C ARG A 241 6.87 5.79 5.36
N GLY A 242 7.85 6.56 5.84
CA GLY A 242 7.83 7.20 7.16
C GLY A 242 6.95 8.45 7.29
N GLU A 243 6.41 8.96 6.17
CA GLU A 243 5.64 10.19 6.14
C GLU A 243 4.38 10.08 7.01
N GLY A 244 4.23 11.03 7.95
CA GLY A 244 3.13 11.05 8.90
C GLY A 244 3.14 9.93 9.95
N LEU A 245 4.13 9.03 9.94
CA LEU A 245 4.24 7.93 10.90
C LEU A 245 5.72 7.58 11.19
N PRO A 246 6.35 8.24 12.19
CA PRO A 246 7.77 8.06 12.51
C PRO A 246 8.20 6.61 12.79
N ALA A 247 7.27 5.76 13.24
CA ALA A 247 7.49 4.32 13.46
C ALA A 247 7.94 3.53 12.21
N LEU A 248 7.73 4.11 11.02
CA LEU A 248 8.10 3.56 9.72
C LEU A 248 9.37 4.19 9.13
N ARG A 249 10.07 5.05 9.88
CA ARG A 249 11.32 5.65 9.39
C ARG A 249 12.31 4.55 9.00
N GLY A 250 12.75 4.56 7.74
CA GLY A 250 13.68 3.58 7.18
C GLY A 250 13.06 2.24 6.76
N SER A 251 11.75 2.03 6.93
CA SER A 251 11.10 0.78 6.52
C SER A 251 11.13 0.56 5.00
N GLU A 252 10.80 1.59 4.23
CA GLU A 252 10.89 1.56 2.75
C GLU A 252 12.29 1.14 2.29
N GLU A 253 13.32 1.79 2.84
CA GLU A 253 14.70 1.51 2.45
C GLU A 253 15.14 0.11 2.83
N LYS A 254 14.78 -0.34 4.04
CA LYS A 254 15.09 -1.70 4.51
C LYS A 254 14.46 -2.77 3.62
N ILE A 255 13.21 -2.58 3.18
CA ILE A 255 12.53 -3.51 2.28
C ILE A 255 13.18 -3.48 0.89
N ARG A 256 13.44 -2.29 0.35
CA ARG A 256 14.06 -2.12 -0.97
C ARG A 256 15.46 -2.76 -1.02
N GLN A 257 16.29 -2.52 -0.01
CA GLN A 257 17.61 -3.17 0.12
C GLN A 257 17.48 -4.69 0.20
N ALA A 258 16.51 -5.22 0.96
CA ALA A 258 16.31 -6.66 1.06
C ALA A 258 15.94 -7.29 -0.29
N PHE A 259 15.09 -6.63 -1.09
CA PHE A 259 14.80 -7.09 -2.46
C PHE A 259 16.06 -7.09 -3.34
N VAL A 260 16.85 -6.01 -3.33
CA VAL A 260 18.06 -5.90 -4.15
C VAL A 260 19.09 -6.94 -3.75
N TYR A 261 19.43 -7.02 -2.45
CA TYR A 261 20.44 -7.96 -1.98
C TYR A 261 19.97 -9.41 -2.10
N GLY A 262 18.71 -9.72 -1.86
CA GLY A 262 18.18 -11.06 -2.09
C GLY A 262 18.27 -11.47 -3.56
N ARG A 263 17.99 -10.56 -4.50
CA ARG A 263 18.15 -10.82 -5.94
C ARG A 263 19.61 -11.04 -6.35
N ILE A 264 20.54 -10.30 -5.75
CA ILE A 264 21.99 -10.51 -5.93
C ILE A 264 22.40 -11.90 -5.42
N LYS A 265 21.94 -12.29 -4.23
CA LYS A 265 22.24 -13.59 -3.62
C LYS A 265 21.66 -14.75 -4.42
N LEU A 266 20.47 -14.56 -4.96
CA LEU A 266 19.87 -15.50 -5.90
C LEU A 266 20.78 -15.68 -7.12
N GLY A 267 21.27 -14.59 -7.73
CA GLY A 267 22.16 -14.65 -8.90
C GLY A 267 23.51 -15.37 -8.67
N ILE A 268 23.93 -15.57 -7.42
CA ILE A 268 25.14 -16.34 -7.05
C ILE A 268 24.81 -17.66 -6.35
N TYR A 269 23.56 -18.11 -6.42
CA TYR A 269 23.07 -19.38 -5.87
C TYR A 269 23.19 -19.51 -4.33
N ASP A 270 23.26 -18.38 -3.62
CA ASP A 270 23.30 -18.33 -2.15
C ASP A 270 21.88 -18.33 -1.57
N TYR A 271 21.18 -19.47 -1.72
CA TYR A 271 19.78 -19.62 -1.31
C TYR A 271 19.55 -19.42 0.18
N LYS A 272 20.57 -19.69 1.00
CA LYS A 272 20.51 -19.40 2.44
C LYS A 272 20.32 -17.91 2.67
N GLN A 273 21.13 -17.06 2.04
CA GLN A 273 20.98 -15.61 2.16
C GLN A 273 19.69 -15.10 1.48
N VAL A 274 19.24 -15.71 0.38
CA VAL A 274 17.94 -15.39 -0.24
C VAL A 274 16.82 -15.54 0.79
N MET A 275 16.82 -16.63 1.54
CA MET A 275 15.85 -16.88 2.61
C MET A 275 15.94 -15.86 3.75
N GLU A 276 17.15 -15.43 4.13
CA GLU A 276 17.34 -14.39 5.13
C GLU A 276 16.71 -13.05 4.69
N TYR A 277 16.92 -12.63 3.43
CA TYR A 277 16.29 -11.42 2.89
C TYR A 277 14.78 -11.54 2.71
N LEU A 278 14.30 -12.72 2.33
CA LEU A 278 12.87 -13.03 2.24
C LEU A 278 12.19 -12.83 3.60
N HIS A 279 12.78 -13.34 4.68
CA HIS A 279 12.28 -13.15 6.04
C HIS A 279 12.27 -11.67 6.47
N ILE A 280 13.28 -10.90 6.06
CA ILE A 280 13.31 -9.44 6.30
C ILE A 280 12.11 -8.78 5.60
N ILE A 281 11.87 -9.06 4.32
CA ILE A 281 10.74 -8.49 3.57
C ILE A 281 9.41 -8.83 4.25
N ARG A 282 9.17 -10.11 4.57
CA ARG A 282 7.94 -10.56 5.24
C ARG A 282 7.68 -9.81 6.54
N ARG A 283 8.69 -9.73 7.41
CA ARG A 283 8.57 -9.09 8.72
C ARG A 283 8.32 -7.59 8.60
N GLU A 284 9.14 -6.89 7.83
CA GLU A 284 9.07 -5.43 7.73
C GLU A 284 7.82 -4.96 7.00
N LEU A 285 7.43 -5.64 5.92
CA LEU A 285 6.19 -5.30 5.20
C LEU A 285 4.97 -5.56 6.10
N SER A 286 4.90 -6.70 6.78
CA SER A 286 3.78 -7.01 7.68
C SER A 286 3.66 -6.04 8.85
N ARG A 287 4.79 -5.68 9.47
CA ARG A 287 4.83 -4.66 10.53
C ARG A 287 4.34 -3.32 9.99
N ALA A 288 4.81 -2.90 8.81
CA ALA A 288 4.45 -1.61 8.25
C ALA A 288 2.96 -1.48 7.94
N ILE A 289 2.37 -2.52 7.34
CA ILE A 289 0.93 -2.54 7.03
C ILE A 289 0.09 -2.53 8.31
N ALA A 290 0.48 -3.27 9.35
CA ALA A 290 -0.23 -3.27 10.62
C ALA A 290 -0.14 -1.91 11.34
N LEU A 291 1.03 -1.26 11.33
CA LEU A 291 1.20 0.09 11.87
C LEU A 291 0.31 1.11 11.13
N ARG A 292 0.24 1.04 9.79
CA ARG A 292 -0.67 1.89 9.00
C ARG A 292 -2.14 1.63 9.29
N ALA A 293 -2.53 0.37 9.47
CA ALA A 293 -3.90 0.03 9.86
C ALA A 293 -4.27 0.71 11.18
N VAL A 294 -3.38 0.67 12.17
CA VAL A 294 -3.61 1.32 13.48
C VAL A 294 -3.57 2.84 13.38
N ASP A 295 -2.63 3.42 12.64
CA ASP A 295 -2.55 4.86 12.37
C ASP A 295 -3.84 5.40 11.74
N TYR A 296 -4.45 4.67 10.80
CA TYR A 296 -5.72 5.07 10.23
C TYR A 296 -6.92 4.98 11.19
N LEU A 297 -6.81 4.24 12.31
CA LEU A 297 -7.86 4.19 13.33
C LEU A 297 -7.65 5.23 14.44
N ILE A 298 -6.42 5.39 14.92
CA ILE A 298 -6.12 6.18 16.13
C ILE A 298 -5.00 7.22 15.95
N GLY A 299 -4.51 7.41 14.72
CA GLY A 299 -3.53 8.44 14.39
C GLY A 299 -4.10 9.84 14.55
N ALA A 300 -3.20 10.83 14.59
CA ALA A 300 -3.54 12.22 14.88
C ALA A 300 -4.62 12.78 13.93
N ASN A 301 -4.53 12.46 12.63
CA ASN A 301 -5.49 12.91 11.63
C ASN A 301 -6.89 12.34 11.89
N THR A 302 -7.01 11.03 12.13
CA THR A 302 -8.29 10.38 12.40
C THR A 302 -8.93 10.97 13.66
N LEU A 303 -8.17 11.04 14.76
CA LEU A 303 -8.70 11.52 16.04
C LEU A 303 -9.08 13.00 16.01
N ALA A 304 -8.33 13.85 15.31
CA ALA A 304 -8.67 15.26 15.13
C ALA A 304 -10.00 15.40 14.38
N ASN A 305 -10.16 14.66 13.27
CA ASN A 305 -11.39 14.70 12.46
C ASN A 305 -12.60 14.15 13.22
N ILE A 306 -12.47 13.06 14.00
CA ILE A 306 -13.59 12.56 14.81
C ILE A 306 -14.05 13.60 15.85
N LYS A 307 -13.09 14.31 16.46
CA LYS A 307 -13.39 15.34 17.46
C LYS A 307 -14.18 16.49 16.86
N GLU A 308 -13.75 16.99 15.70
CA GLU A 308 -14.42 18.06 14.96
C GLU A 308 -15.79 17.62 14.45
N HIS A 309 -15.84 16.61 13.58
CA HIS A 309 -17.06 16.10 12.98
C HIS A 309 -16.81 14.68 12.44
N VAL A 310 -17.48 13.69 13.04
CA VAL A 310 -17.18 12.26 12.82
C VAL A 310 -17.10 11.84 11.35
N PRO A 311 -18.01 12.28 10.45
CA PRO A 311 -17.89 11.99 9.02
C PRO A 311 -16.58 12.43 8.35
N ASN A 312 -15.90 13.46 8.87
CA ASN A 312 -14.61 13.90 8.33
C ASN A 312 -13.52 12.82 8.51
N ALA A 313 -13.71 11.89 9.43
CA ALA A 313 -12.79 10.77 9.69
C ALA A 313 -13.12 9.50 8.91
N PHE A 314 -14.26 9.43 8.20
CA PHE A 314 -14.68 8.22 7.48
C PHE A 314 -13.67 7.77 6.44
N TYR A 315 -12.99 8.72 5.79
CA TYR A 315 -11.87 8.47 4.89
C TYR A 315 -10.85 7.54 5.54
N PHE A 316 -10.22 8.02 6.61
CA PHE A 316 -9.13 7.32 7.28
C PHE A 316 -9.63 6.01 7.88
N MET A 317 -10.78 6.01 8.56
CA MET A 317 -11.31 4.79 9.17
C MET A 317 -11.66 3.71 8.12
N ALA A 318 -12.10 4.09 6.92
CA ALA A 318 -12.32 3.15 5.82
C ALA A 318 -11.00 2.59 5.24
N GLN A 319 -9.93 3.39 5.23
CA GLN A 319 -8.59 2.89 4.91
C GLN A 319 -8.10 1.88 5.96
N GLY A 320 -8.29 2.20 7.24
CA GLY A 320 -8.02 1.28 8.35
C GLY A 320 -8.83 -0.01 8.26
N TYR A 321 -10.12 0.07 7.92
CA TYR A 321 -10.98 -1.09 7.65
C TYR A 321 -10.39 -1.97 6.54
N GLY A 322 -10.03 -1.39 5.39
CA GLY A 322 -9.46 -2.16 4.29
C GLY A 322 -8.09 -2.77 4.62
N LEU A 323 -7.26 -2.11 5.43
CA LEU A 323 -5.98 -2.67 5.89
C LEU A 323 -6.16 -3.77 6.95
N ILE A 324 -7.17 -3.69 7.82
CA ILE A 324 -7.54 -4.81 8.70
C ILE A 324 -7.97 -6.02 7.86
N TYR A 325 -8.72 -5.80 6.78
CA TYR A 325 -9.06 -6.87 5.84
C TYR A 325 -7.80 -7.45 5.18
N ALA A 326 -6.90 -6.60 4.71
CA ALA A 326 -5.63 -6.99 4.09
C ALA A 326 -4.70 -7.76 5.04
N ALA A 327 -4.84 -7.58 6.35
CA ALA A 327 -4.00 -8.18 7.38
C ALA A 327 -4.04 -9.73 7.38
N GLN A 328 -5.08 -10.35 6.81
CA GLN A 328 -5.12 -11.81 6.65
C GLN A 328 -4.04 -12.36 5.71
N PHE A 329 -3.56 -11.54 4.76
CA PHE A 329 -2.53 -11.92 3.80
C PHE A 329 -1.10 -11.70 4.32
N LEU A 330 -0.96 -11.14 5.53
CA LEU A 330 0.34 -10.87 6.14
C LEU A 330 0.91 -12.13 6.80
N ARG A 331 2.22 -12.34 6.62
CA ARG A 331 2.96 -13.49 7.15
C ARG A 331 4.03 -13.07 8.14
N LYS A 332 4.18 -13.88 9.18
CA LYS A 332 5.38 -13.89 10.02
C LYS A 332 6.59 -14.29 9.20
N ALA A 333 7.79 -14.05 9.74
CA ALA A 333 9.03 -14.41 9.09
C ALA A 333 9.08 -15.91 8.75
N ASP A 334 8.66 -16.77 9.70
CA ASP A 334 8.54 -18.23 9.59
C ASP A 334 7.43 -18.74 8.66
N GLY A 335 6.74 -17.82 7.97
CA GLY A 335 5.73 -18.17 7.00
C GLY A 335 4.33 -18.42 7.57
N GLN A 336 4.10 -18.35 8.88
CA GLN A 336 2.74 -18.49 9.41
C GLN A 336 1.92 -17.20 9.19
N PRO A 337 0.62 -17.28 8.84
CA PRO A 337 -0.23 -16.10 8.78
C PRO A 337 -0.39 -15.47 10.17
N TYR A 338 -0.49 -14.15 10.24
CA TYR A 338 -0.75 -13.47 11.52
C TYR A 338 -2.19 -13.70 12.00
N ILE A 339 -3.16 -13.62 11.09
CA ILE A 339 -4.58 -13.81 11.38
C ILE A 339 -5.28 -14.53 10.22
N SER A 340 -6.39 -15.21 10.52
CA SER A 340 -7.25 -15.83 9.50
C SER A 340 -8.29 -14.85 8.95
N TYR A 341 -8.93 -15.22 7.83
CA TYR A 341 -10.11 -14.54 7.29
C TYR A 341 -11.20 -14.31 8.35
N ALA A 342 -11.49 -15.34 9.16
CA ALA A 342 -12.50 -15.25 10.22
C ALA A 342 -12.11 -14.24 11.32
N LYS A 343 -10.83 -14.17 11.67
CA LYS A 343 -10.33 -13.21 12.65
C LYS A 343 -10.37 -11.78 12.12
N ALA A 344 -9.96 -11.56 10.87
CA ALA A 344 -10.08 -10.26 10.21
C ALA A 344 -11.54 -9.79 10.21
N ASN A 345 -12.47 -10.63 9.75
CA ASN A 345 -13.89 -10.32 9.74
C ASN A 345 -14.47 -10.04 11.13
N LYS A 346 -14.01 -10.74 12.18
CA LYS A 346 -14.42 -10.45 13.56
C LYS A 346 -14.02 -9.03 13.99
N LEU A 347 -12.82 -8.56 13.62
CA LEU A 347 -12.37 -7.20 13.90
C LEU A 347 -13.20 -6.17 13.12
N LEU A 348 -13.44 -6.41 11.83
CA LEU A 348 -14.24 -5.54 10.96
C LEU A 348 -15.69 -5.41 11.44
N ASN A 349 -16.30 -6.52 11.87
CA ASN A 349 -17.66 -6.53 12.40
C ASN A 349 -17.77 -5.74 13.70
N ARG A 350 -16.78 -5.84 14.60
CA ARG A 350 -16.70 -5.01 15.80
C ARG A 350 -16.50 -3.53 15.47
N LEU A 351 -15.71 -3.23 14.45
CA LEU A 351 -15.46 -1.86 13.99
C LEU A 351 -16.75 -1.19 13.46
N LEU A 352 -17.54 -1.91 12.68
CA LEU A 352 -18.78 -1.43 12.05
C LEU A 352 -20.07 -1.81 12.80
N GLN A 353 -19.98 -2.21 14.07
CA GLN A 353 -21.17 -2.58 14.85
C GLN A 353 -22.12 -1.41 15.07
N GLY A 354 -23.38 -1.70 15.44
CA GLY A 354 -24.39 -0.68 15.72
C GLY A 354 -24.56 0.29 14.55
N LYS A 355 -24.38 1.60 14.81
CA LYS A 355 -24.45 2.65 13.77
C LYS A 355 -23.16 2.78 12.93
N GLY A 356 -22.26 1.81 12.97
CA GLY A 356 -21.00 1.85 12.23
C GLY A 356 -20.12 3.02 12.66
N PHE A 357 -19.53 3.72 11.71
CA PHE A 357 -18.67 4.88 11.96
C PHE A 357 -19.41 6.11 12.49
N TRP A 358 -20.74 6.17 12.40
CA TRP A 358 -21.52 7.28 12.93
C TRP A 358 -21.54 7.36 14.47
N ASP A 359 -21.18 6.27 15.15
CA ASP A 359 -21.27 6.13 16.61
C ASP A 359 -20.05 6.73 17.33
N LYS A 360 -19.97 8.07 17.37
CA LYS A 360 -18.86 8.81 18.01
C LYS A 360 -18.55 8.31 19.41
N ASP A 361 -19.60 8.16 20.22
CA ASP A 361 -19.47 7.84 21.64
C ASP A 361 -18.86 6.46 21.83
N ARG A 362 -19.26 5.46 21.03
CA ARG A 362 -18.62 4.14 21.05
C ARG A 362 -17.18 4.19 20.56
N LEU A 363 -16.94 4.83 19.42
CA LEU A 363 -15.62 4.84 18.77
C LEU A 363 -14.54 5.44 19.68
N LEU A 364 -14.91 6.45 20.48
CA LEU A 364 -14.02 7.16 21.41
C LEU A 364 -14.01 6.60 22.84
N LYS A 365 -14.64 5.45 23.12
CA LYS A 365 -14.49 4.79 24.42
C LYS A 365 -13.07 4.26 24.63
N ASP A 366 -12.78 3.88 25.87
CA ASP A 366 -11.50 3.31 26.25
C ASP A 366 -11.27 1.90 25.66
N VAL A 367 -10.03 1.42 25.81
CA VAL A 367 -9.53 0.15 25.28
C VAL A 367 -10.33 -1.08 25.73
N ASN A 368 -11.08 -1.03 26.83
CA ASN A 368 -11.87 -2.17 27.33
C ASN A 368 -13.26 -2.25 26.69
N SER A 369 -13.66 -1.22 25.94
CA SER A 369 -14.97 -1.16 25.31
C SER A 369 -14.96 -1.82 23.93
N GLU A 370 -15.81 -2.82 23.73
CA GLU A 370 -15.93 -3.51 22.44
C GLU A 370 -16.31 -2.53 21.31
N GLY A 371 -15.56 -2.59 20.21
CA GLY A 371 -15.79 -1.76 19.01
C GLY A 371 -15.36 -0.30 19.16
N ALA A 372 -14.66 0.06 20.24
CA ALA A 372 -13.88 1.28 20.32
C ALA A 372 -12.64 1.20 19.40
N LEU A 373 -12.18 2.34 18.89
CA LEU A 373 -11.01 2.38 18.00
C LEU A 373 -9.74 1.93 18.74
N GLU A 374 -9.57 2.38 19.97
CA GLU A 374 -8.47 1.97 20.86
C GLU A 374 -8.49 0.47 21.14
N ASN A 375 -9.67 -0.11 21.36
CA ASN A 375 -9.83 -1.54 21.60
C ASN A 375 -9.33 -2.39 20.42
N ILE A 376 -9.71 -2.02 19.19
CA ILE A 376 -9.29 -2.72 17.97
C ILE A 376 -7.81 -2.47 17.68
N ALA A 377 -7.35 -1.23 17.83
CA ALA A 377 -5.96 -0.82 17.62
C ALA A 377 -4.99 -1.58 18.54
N HIS A 378 -5.31 -1.69 19.83
CA HIS A 378 -4.52 -2.45 20.80
C HIS A 378 -4.47 -3.95 20.48
N GLU A 379 -5.58 -4.52 19.99
CA GLU A 379 -5.60 -5.93 19.60
C GLU A 379 -4.70 -6.19 18.38
N ILE A 380 -4.69 -5.29 17.39
CA ILE A 380 -3.77 -5.36 16.24
C ILE A 380 -2.33 -5.19 16.72
N ALA A 381 -2.04 -4.18 17.55
CA ALA A 381 -0.71 -3.94 18.10
C ALA A 381 -0.16 -5.18 18.84
N HIS A 382 -1.01 -5.85 19.63
CA HIS A 382 -0.66 -7.09 20.31
C HIS A 382 -0.38 -8.25 19.33
N ILE A 383 -1.21 -8.43 18.30
CA ILE A 383 -1.03 -9.49 17.29
C ILE A 383 0.31 -9.33 16.55
N TYR A 384 0.68 -8.09 16.23
CA TYR A 384 1.87 -7.78 15.43
C TYR A 384 3.10 -7.41 16.27
N GLY A 385 2.96 -7.33 17.59
CA GLY A 385 4.07 -7.16 18.53
C GLY A 385 4.76 -5.80 18.49
N PHE A 386 4.00 -4.70 18.32
CA PHE A 386 4.54 -3.34 18.41
C PHE A 386 3.88 -2.53 19.54
N ASP A 387 4.57 -1.51 20.05
CA ASP A 387 3.99 -0.61 21.05
C ASP A 387 3.06 0.38 20.34
N ILE A 388 1.80 0.44 20.79
CA ILE A 388 0.81 1.37 20.23
C ILE A 388 1.23 2.84 20.35
N ASN A 389 2.09 3.18 21.32
CA ASN A 389 2.61 4.53 21.47
C ASN A 389 3.53 4.95 20.31
N GLU A 390 4.01 4.01 19.49
CA GLU A 390 4.70 4.30 18.23
C GLU A 390 3.82 5.08 17.24
N ILE A 391 2.49 4.99 17.36
CA ILE A 391 1.51 5.69 16.49
C ILE A 391 1.26 7.12 16.95
N ARG A 392 1.48 7.41 18.24
CA ARG A 392 1.15 8.70 18.87
C ARG A 392 2.33 9.68 18.91
N LYS A 393 3.51 9.26 18.44
CA LYS A 393 4.74 10.04 18.33
C LYS A 393 4.84 10.68 16.96
#